data_AF-A0A0N1H2J2-F1
#
_entry.id   AF-A0A0N1H2J2-F1
#
_cell.length_a   1.000
_cell.length_b   1.000
_cell.length_c   1.000
_cell.angle_alpha   90.00
_cell.angle_beta   90.00
_cell.angle_gamma   90.00
#
_symmetry.space_group_name_H-M   'P 1'
#
loop_
_entity.id
_entity.type
_entity.pdbx_description
1 polymer ?
#
loop_
_entity_poly.entity_id
_entity_poly.type
_entity_poly.pdbx_seq_one_letter_code
_entity_poly.pdbx_strand_id
1 'polypeptide(L)'
;MQDVANGVLPNVLLFGIISLSARFSTDPFFREIDPRIRGRPYAQEAEHLLNLREVSLTTIQASVLIGAYAITEGDAQAEAVCYGIACRNALLLDLPNMAMPSRVEQEVNRRAWWTLNMIDVWSSKGVGIPRSIHPRSDVPYPMEETVFLQLRREDFDLPSPTMMQESAASLLTQMVKLNAILVEIQNLNQLAASYPVFQTGHNQTVDDLTQRLEGWYNNLPIELQDTHANLSRYTSLGLGPIYYNYGQLLYYQFLHEDAYDDTTFARFYADKCKSHAAGLLDITYRAFAQPGCEVYYTMVGHILVIASTVQLHTLLFSADEVQIRAARSRLEKNFEILSKLQTFWPTLDASFTRFREFHKACQKSKEASFRMDRWMLQFLFEFAKPVGEKEGDELAELHDWSMSELGFSPFASMSDGARDVVMV
;
A
#
# COMPACT_ATOMS: atom_id res chain seq x y z
N MET A 1 -16.88 -9.58 -16.49
CA MET A 1 -16.89 -9.67 -17.97
C MET A 1 -18.25 -10.07 -18.51
N GLN A 2 -18.87 -11.16 -18.04
CA GLN A 2 -20.19 -11.58 -18.55
C GLN A 2 -21.32 -10.57 -18.28
N ASP A 3 -21.33 -9.92 -17.12
CA ASP A 3 -22.30 -8.85 -16.83
C ASP A 3 -22.14 -7.61 -17.74
N VAL A 4 -20.90 -7.31 -18.16
CA VAL A 4 -20.62 -6.25 -19.12
C VAL A 4 -21.09 -6.66 -20.51
N ALA A 5 -20.77 -7.88 -20.94
CA ALA A 5 -21.20 -8.42 -22.23
C ALA A 5 -22.72 -8.52 -22.36
N ASN A 6 -23.41 -8.79 -21.25
CA ASN A 6 -24.87 -8.88 -21.18
C ASN A 6 -25.54 -7.51 -20.94
N GLY A 7 -24.78 -6.43 -20.75
CA GLY A 7 -25.34 -5.09 -20.52
C GLY A 7 -26.08 -4.93 -19.19
N VAL A 8 -25.76 -5.73 -18.18
CA VAL A 8 -26.45 -5.73 -16.87
C VAL A 8 -25.64 -5.04 -15.75
N LEU A 9 -24.37 -4.70 -16.00
CA LEU A 9 -23.56 -3.94 -15.04
C LEU A 9 -24.07 -2.49 -14.96
N PRO A 10 -24.37 -1.94 -13.76
CA PRO A 10 -24.75 -0.54 -13.61
C PRO A 10 -23.68 0.40 -14.19
N ASN A 11 -24.11 1.40 -14.96
CA ASN A 11 -23.20 2.33 -15.64
C ASN A 11 -22.24 3.04 -14.68
N VAL A 12 -22.70 3.40 -13.48
CA VAL A 12 -21.85 4.00 -12.44
C VAL A 12 -20.64 3.13 -12.09
N LEU A 13 -20.82 1.81 -12.04
CA LEU A 13 -19.72 0.86 -11.78
C LEU A 13 -18.84 0.69 -13.01
N LEU A 14 -19.44 0.62 -14.20
CA LEU A 14 -18.69 0.53 -15.45
C LEU A 14 -17.74 1.72 -15.60
N PHE A 15 -18.25 2.94 -15.43
CA PHE A 15 -17.45 4.16 -15.50
C PHE A 15 -16.41 4.25 -14.38
N GLY A 16 -16.74 3.84 -13.15
CA GLY A 16 -15.76 3.75 -12.06
C GLY A 16 -14.63 2.75 -12.32
N ILE A 17 -14.91 1.62 -12.99
CA ILE A 17 -13.88 0.66 -13.39
C ILE A 17 -12.99 1.24 -14.51
N ILE A 18 -13.61 1.91 -15.49
CA ILE A 18 -12.87 2.52 -16.61
C ILE A 18 -12.00 3.68 -16.10
N SER A 19 -12.46 4.49 -15.15
CA SER A 19 -11.69 5.62 -14.62
C SER A 19 -10.35 5.21 -13.99
N LEU A 20 -10.31 4.03 -13.37
CA LEU A 20 -9.08 3.45 -12.81
C LEU A 20 -8.22 2.78 -13.89
N SER A 21 -8.83 2.04 -14.81
CA SER A 21 -8.12 1.16 -15.75
C SER A 21 -7.68 1.83 -17.06
N ALA A 22 -8.32 2.92 -17.50
CA ALA A 22 -8.06 3.56 -18.79
C ALA A 22 -6.60 4.00 -18.97
N ARG A 23 -5.93 4.37 -17.86
CA ARG A 23 -4.50 4.72 -17.85
C ARG A 23 -3.57 3.61 -18.33
N PHE A 24 -3.99 2.35 -18.23
CA PHE A 24 -3.23 1.19 -18.68
C PHE A 24 -3.60 0.70 -20.08
N SER A 25 -4.60 1.32 -20.70
CA SER A 25 -5.07 0.86 -22.01
C SER A 25 -4.03 1.12 -23.10
N THR A 26 -3.83 0.13 -23.96
CA THR A 26 -3.03 0.22 -25.19
C THR A 26 -3.89 0.45 -26.43
N ASP A 27 -5.20 0.66 -26.24
CA ASP A 27 -6.13 0.88 -27.35
C ASP A 27 -5.78 2.15 -28.14
N PRO A 28 -5.82 2.13 -29.49
CA PRO A 28 -5.54 3.28 -30.33
C PRO A 28 -6.35 4.54 -29.99
N PHE A 29 -7.55 4.39 -29.44
CA PHE A 29 -8.38 5.49 -28.95
C PHE A 29 -7.64 6.40 -27.96
N PHE A 30 -6.77 5.82 -27.13
CA PHE A 30 -6.04 6.55 -26.09
C PHE A 30 -4.65 7.04 -26.50
N ARG A 31 -4.24 6.84 -27.76
CA ARG A 31 -2.86 7.09 -28.22
C ARG A 31 -2.38 8.52 -27.94
N GLU A 32 -3.23 9.50 -28.19
CA GLU A 32 -2.91 10.93 -28.04
C GLU A 32 -3.33 11.51 -26.68
N ILE A 33 -3.75 10.66 -25.74
CA ILE A 33 -4.18 11.07 -24.40
C ILE A 33 -3.13 10.59 -23.41
N ASP A 34 -2.57 11.51 -22.64
CA ASP A 34 -1.64 11.19 -21.55
C ASP A 34 -2.28 10.15 -20.61
N PRO A 35 -1.64 8.99 -20.37
CA PRO A 35 -2.11 7.97 -19.44
C PRO A 35 -2.66 8.51 -18.11
N ARG A 36 -2.03 9.55 -17.56
CA ARG A 36 -2.39 10.18 -16.28
C ARG A 36 -3.79 10.78 -16.28
N ILE A 37 -4.33 11.18 -17.43
CA ILE A 37 -5.62 11.88 -17.52
C ILE A 37 -6.74 11.06 -18.16
N ARG A 38 -6.43 9.87 -18.71
CA ARG A 38 -7.40 9.03 -19.44
C ARG A 38 -8.63 8.66 -18.63
N GLY A 39 -8.49 8.57 -17.31
CA GLY A 39 -9.58 8.21 -16.40
C GLY A 39 -10.58 9.33 -16.09
N ARG A 40 -10.19 10.60 -16.28
CA ARG A 40 -10.96 11.77 -15.82
C ARG A 40 -12.39 11.85 -16.33
N PRO A 41 -12.66 11.69 -17.64
CA PRO A 41 -14.03 11.80 -18.14
C PRO A 41 -14.95 10.72 -17.55
N TYR A 42 -14.41 9.52 -17.32
CA TYR A 42 -15.17 8.41 -16.78
C TYR A 42 -15.41 8.55 -15.27
N ALA A 43 -14.46 9.12 -14.52
CA ALA A 43 -14.68 9.46 -13.12
C ALA A 43 -15.78 10.49 -12.95
N GLN A 44 -15.76 11.55 -13.77
CA GLN A 44 -16.79 12.60 -13.77
C GLN A 44 -18.19 12.02 -14.05
N GLU A 45 -18.29 11.09 -15.01
CA GLU A 45 -19.55 10.43 -15.31
C GLU A 45 -20.00 9.48 -14.19
N ALA A 46 -19.08 8.73 -13.57
CA ALA A 46 -19.39 7.90 -12.42
C ALA A 46 -19.90 8.75 -11.23
N GLU A 47 -19.26 9.89 -10.96
CA GLU A 47 -19.72 10.85 -9.94
C GLU A 47 -21.11 11.42 -10.27
N HIS A 48 -21.36 11.74 -11.54
CA HIS A 48 -22.66 12.24 -11.99
C HIS A 48 -23.79 11.22 -11.78
N LEU A 49 -23.50 9.94 -12.01
CA LEU A 49 -24.45 8.84 -11.87
C LEU A 49 -24.61 8.33 -10.43
N LEU A 50 -23.72 8.70 -9.52
CA LEU A 50 -23.76 8.24 -8.13
C LEU A 50 -25.00 8.80 -7.41
N ASN A 51 -25.94 7.92 -7.08
CA ASN A 51 -27.12 8.28 -6.31
C ASN A 51 -26.91 8.03 -4.80
N LEU A 52 -26.52 9.07 -4.07
CA LEU A 52 -26.28 9.00 -2.62
C LEU A 52 -27.54 8.69 -1.78
N ARG A 53 -28.73 8.82 -2.35
CA ARG A 53 -30.00 8.50 -1.66
C ARG A 53 -30.30 7.00 -1.68
N GLU A 54 -29.65 6.25 -2.57
CA GLU A 54 -29.84 4.82 -2.70
C GLU A 54 -28.91 4.07 -1.75
N VAL A 55 -29.49 3.33 -0.82
CA VAL A 55 -28.74 2.45 0.07
C VAL A 55 -28.65 1.06 -0.55
N SER A 56 -27.57 0.79 -1.27
CA SER A 56 -27.37 -0.46 -2.01
C SER A 56 -25.89 -0.88 -2.12
N LEU A 57 -25.65 -2.14 -2.49
CA LEU A 57 -24.30 -2.63 -2.82
C LEU A 57 -23.70 -1.83 -3.98
N THR A 58 -24.51 -1.42 -4.96
CA THR A 58 -24.07 -0.59 -6.09
C THR A 58 -23.50 0.73 -5.60
N THR A 59 -24.19 1.43 -4.69
CA THR A 59 -23.70 2.68 -4.08
C THR A 59 -22.39 2.47 -3.33
N ILE A 60 -22.26 1.35 -2.59
CA ILE A 60 -21.03 0.99 -1.88
C ILE A 60 -19.87 0.80 -2.87
N GLN A 61 -20.05 -0.03 -3.89
CA GLN A 61 -19.02 -0.33 -4.88
C GLN A 61 -18.64 0.92 -5.70
N ALA A 62 -19.63 1.71 -6.12
CA ALA A 62 -19.41 2.96 -6.83
C ALA A 62 -18.60 3.95 -6.00
N SER A 63 -18.97 4.12 -4.73
CA SER A 63 -18.24 5.00 -3.80
C SER A 63 -16.81 4.51 -3.58
N VAL A 64 -16.58 3.18 -3.51
CA VAL A 64 -15.21 2.64 -3.43
C VAL A 64 -14.42 2.92 -4.71
N LEU A 65 -15.00 2.75 -5.89
CA LEU A 65 -14.31 3.02 -7.16
C LEU A 65 -13.98 4.51 -7.35
N ILE A 66 -14.92 5.38 -7.02
CA ILE A 66 -14.74 6.84 -7.10
C ILE A 66 -13.71 7.30 -6.07
N GLY A 67 -13.77 6.81 -4.82
CA GLY A 67 -12.79 7.13 -3.80
C GLY A 67 -11.38 6.65 -4.16
N ALA A 68 -11.27 5.43 -4.71
CA ALA A 68 -10.01 4.90 -5.22
C ALA A 68 -9.46 5.73 -6.36
N TYR A 69 -10.32 6.26 -7.24
CA TYR A 69 -9.90 7.19 -8.28
C TYR A 69 -9.44 8.54 -7.70
N ALA A 70 -10.19 9.11 -6.76
CA ALA A 70 -9.89 10.41 -6.14
C ALA A 70 -8.48 10.45 -5.52
N ILE A 71 -8.10 9.43 -4.75
CA ILE A 71 -6.75 9.35 -4.18
C ILE A 71 -5.65 9.25 -5.25
N THR A 72 -5.96 8.69 -6.42
CA THR A 72 -5.01 8.62 -7.55
C THR A 72 -4.72 9.99 -8.17
N GLU A 73 -5.68 10.92 -8.07
CA GLU A 73 -5.54 12.32 -8.46
C GLU A 73 -4.98 13.19 -7.31
N GLY A 74 -4.69 12.60 -6.14
CA GLY A 74 -4.20 13.31 -4.96
C GLY A 74 -5.30 13.93 -4.09
N ASP A 75 -6.58 13.64 -4.34
CA ASP A 75 -7.69 14.14 -3.54
C ASP A 75 -8.07 13.15 -2.43
N ALA A 76 -7.30 13.20 -1.35
CA ALA A 76 -7.54 12.35 -0.19
C ALA A 76 -8.80 12.71 0.60
N GLN A 77 -9.30 13.95 0.49
CA GLN A 77 -10.51 14.35 1.18
C GLN A 77 -11.74 13.76 0.49
N ALA A 78 -11.79 13.83 -0.84
CA ALA A 78 -12.83 13.18 -1.62
C ALA A 78 -12.80 11.66 -1.44
N GLU A 79 -11.61 11.04 -1.42
CA GLU A 79 -11.46 9.62 -1.10
C GLU A 79 -12.09 9.26 0.25
N ALA A 80 -11.73 9.98 1.32
CA ALA A 80 -12.24 9.71 2.65
C ALA A 80 -13.76 9.89 2.75
N VAL A 81 -14.33 10.88 2.04
CA VAL A 81 -15.78 11.09 1.97
C VAL A 81 -16.46 9.90 1.27
N CYS A 82 -15.96 9.51 0.09
CA CYS A 82 -16.50 8.39 -0.68
C CYS A 82 -16.43 7.07 0.12
N TYR A 83 -15.31 6.78 0.76
CA TYR A 83 -15.19 5.59 1.61
C TYR A 83 -16.07 5.68 2.86
N GLY A 84 -16.23 6.86 3.46
CA GLY A 84 -17.17 7.09 4.55
C GLY A 84 -18.62 6.77 4.15
N ILE A 85 -19.03 7.18 2.94
CA ILE A 85 -20.34 6.84 2.36
C ILE A 85 -20.47 5.33 2.20
N ALA A 86 -19.46 4.66 1.63
CA ALA A 86 -19.46 3.22 1.43
C ALA A 86 -19.59 2.46 2.77
N CYS A 87 -18.78 2.82 3.78
CA CYS A 87 -18.83 2.26 5.13
C CYS A 87 -20.20 2.45 5.78
N ARG A 88 -20.78 3.66 5.68
CA ARG A 88 -22.09 3.95 6.26
C ARG A 88 -23.20 3.13 5.61
N ASN A 89 -23.18 2.99 4.28
CA ASN A 89 -24.13 2.17 3.55
C ASN A 89 -24.00 0.68 3.92
N ALA A 90 -22.78 0.17 4.05
CA ALA A 90 -22.55 -1.22 4.46
C ALA A 90 -23.12 -1.51 5.86
N LEU A 91 -23.00 -0.56 6.79
CA LEU A 91 -23.59 -0.65 8.13
C LEU A 91 -25.12 -0.59 8.11
N LEU A 92 -25.71 0.33 7.33
CA LEU A 92 -27.17 0.46 7.21
C LEU A 92 -27.84 -0.80 6.64
N LEU A 93 -27.13 -1.49 5.75
CA LEU A 93 -27.60 -2.71 5.10
C LEU A 93 -27.43 -3.98 5.95
N ASP A 94 -26.66 -3.90 7.04
CA ASP A 94 -26.04 -5.09 7.66
C ASP A 94 -25.44 -6.01 6.58
N LEU A 95 -24.66 -5.41 5.65
CA LEU A 95 -24.27 -5.99 4.37
C LEU A 95 -23.86 -7.48 4.42
N PRO A 96 -22.96 -7.93 5.33
CA PRO A 96 -22.54 -9.33 5.37
C PRO A 96 -23.65 -10.33 5.75
N ASN A 97 -24.70 -9.86 6.43
CA ASN A 97 -25.84 -10.67 6.89
C ASN A 97 -27.10 -10.45 6.04
N MET A 98 -27.06 -9.53 5.08
CA MET A 98 -28.14 -9.36 4.12
C MET A 98 -28.42 -10.68 3.40
N ALA A 99 -29.67 -11.13 3.43
CA ALA A 99 -30.08 -12.35 2.77
C ALA A 99 -30.03 -12.19 1.25
N MET A 100 -29.16 -12.98 0.60
CA MET A 100 -29.04 -13.01 -0.85
C MET A 100 -29.58 -14.31 -1.44
N PRO A 101 -30.17 -14.29 -2.66
CA PRO A 101 -30.72 -15.48 -3.26
C PRO A 101 -29.63 -16.45 -3.71
N SER A 102 -28.45 -15.98 -4.14
CA SER A 102 -27.34 -16.84 -4.57
C SER A 102 -26.13 -16.79 -3.64
N ARG A 103 -25.36 -17.88 -3.64
CA ARG A 103 -24.09 -17.97 -2.89
C ARG A 103 -23.05 -16.97 -3.38
N VAL A 104 -23.02 -16.69 -4.69
CA VAL A 104 -22.14 -15.68 -5.29
C VAL A 104 -22.41 -14.32 -4.68
N GLU A 105 -23.67 -13.91 -4.61
CA GLU A 105 -24.04 -12.60 -4.10
C GLU A 105 -23.76 -12.47 -2.60
N GLN A 106 -24.01 -13.52 -1.82
CA GLN A 106 -23.64 -13.52 -0.39
C GLN A 106 -22.13 -13.35 -0.20
N GLU A 107 -21.33 -14.04 -1.00
CA GLU A 107 -19.87 -13.92 -0.94
C GLU A 107 -19.38 -12.55 -1.43
N VAL A 108 -20.04 -11.94 -2.42
CA VAL A 108 -19.75 -10.56 -2.85
C VAL A 108 -19.99 -9.57 -1.70
N ASN A 109 -21.12 -9.69 -0.98
CA ASN A 109 -21.40 -8.86 0.20
C ASN A 109 -20.34 -9.02 1.29
N ARG A 110 -19.93 -10.26 1.58
CA ARG A 110 -18.87 -10.57 2.55
C ARG A 110 -17.52 -9.98 2.13
N ARG A 111 -17.13 -10.14 0.87
CA ARG A 111 -15.89 -9.59 0.31
C ARG A 111 -15.89 -8.06 0.33
N ALA A 112 -17.02 -7.43 0.00
CA ALA A 112 -17.19 -5.98 0.10
C ALA A 112 -17.03 -5.49 1.54
N TRP A 113 -17.65 -6.16 2.52
CA TRP A 113 -17.49 -5.84 3.93
C TRP A 113 -16.03 -5.90 4.40
N TRP A 114 -15.31 -6.99 4.10
CA TRP A 114 -13.91 -7.12 4.50
C TRP A 114 -12.97 -6.16 3.78
N THR A 115 -13.27 -5.84 2.52
CA THR A 115 -12.55 -4.81 1.76
C THR A 115 -12.70 -3.44 2.42
N LEU A 116 -13.91 -3.05 2.84
CA LEU A 116 -14.13 -1.80 3.56
C LEU A 116 -13.38 -1.75 4.90
N ASN A 117 -13.36 -2.87 5.64
CA ASN A 117 -12.58 -2.96 6.88
C ASN A 117 -11.08 -2.77 6.68
N MET A 118 -10.55 -3.21 5.54
CA MET A 118 -9.15 -2.99 5.18
C MET A 118 -8.90 -1.54 4.75
N ILE A 119 -9.71 -1.02 3.83
CA ILE A 119 -9.59 0.33 3.28
C ILE A 119 -9.67 1.38 4.38
N ASP A 120 -10.63 1.25 5.29
CA ASP A 120 -10.89 2.25 6.34
C ASP A 120 -9.71 2.40 7.31
N VAL A 121 -8.87 1.36 7.48
CA VAL A 121 -7.63 1.48 8.28
C VAL A 121 -6.67 2.48 7.68
N TRP A 122 -6.46 2.44 6.37
CA TRP A 122 -5.49 3.30 5.69
C TRP A 122 -6.07 4.66 5.37
N SER A 123 -7.30 4.73 4.88
CA SER A 123 -7.97 6.00 4.53
C SER A 123 -8.12 6.89 5.76
N SER A 124 -8.72 6.36 6.83
CA SER A 124 -8.94 7.14 8.06
C SER A 124 -7.60 7.60 8.67
N LYS A 125 -6.59 6.73 8.69
CA LYS A 125 -5.26 7.11 9.17
C LYS A 125 -4.57 8.13 8.26
N GLY A 126 -4.73 8.01 6.95
CA GLY A 126 -4.16 8.88 5.92
C GLY A 126 -4.55 10.35 6.08
N VAL A 127 -5.79 10.61 6.51
CA VAL A 127 -6.28 11.98 6.76
C VAL A 127 -6.34 12.34 8.25
N GLY A 128 -6.11 11.39 9.16
CA GLY A 128 -6.06 11.61 10.61
C GLY A 128 -7.43 11.67 11.28
N ILE A 129 -8.39 10.86 10.81
CA ILE A 129 -9.74 10.74 11.38
C ILE A 129 -9.98 9.36 12.00
N PRO A 130 -11.02 9.18 12.84
CA PRO A 130 -11.40 7.87 13.35
C PRO A 130 -12.00 6.96 12.27
N ARG A 131 -11.77 5.66 12.40
CA ARG A 131 -12.40 4.63 11.56
C ARG A 131 -13.93 4.62 11.70
N SER A 132 -14.61 4.38 10.59
CA SER A 132 -16.06 4.24 10.50
C SER A 132 -16.54 2.80 10.69
N ILE A 133 -15.74 1.80 10.30
CA ILE A 133 -16.12 0.39 10.32
C ILE A 133 -15.07 -0.46 11.06
N HIS A 134 -15.54 -1.50 11.73
CA HIS A 134 -14.70 -2.38 12.55
C HIS A 134 -15.02 -3.85 12.26
N PRO A 135 -14.01 -4.75 12.33
CA PRO A 135 -14.23 -6.17 12.20
C PRO A 135 -15.26 -6.66 13.21
N ARG A 136 -16.12 -7.58 12.79
CA ARG A 136 -17.13 -8.21 13.65
C ARG A 136 -16.89 -9.71 13.71
N SER A 137 -17.05 -10.30 14.89
CA SER A 137 -16.85 -11.74 15.10
C SER A 137 -17.94 -12.62 14.49
N ASP A 138 -19.12 -12.06 14.19
CA ASP A 138 -20.22 -12.78 13.54
C ASP A 138 -20.08 -12.86 12.02
N VAL A 139 -19.15 -12.11 11.42
CA VAL A 139 -18.96 -12.10 9.97
C VAL A 139 -17.90 -13.14 9.58
N PRO A 140 -18.24 -14.15 8.75
CA PRO A 140 -17.27 -15.14 8.31
C PRO A 140 -16.17 -14.54 7.45
N TYR A 141 -14.99 -15.16 7.46
CA TYR A 141 -13.93 -14.80 6.51
C TYR A 141 -14.32 -15.17 5.07
N PRO A 142 -13.80 -14.45 4.06
CA PRO A 142 -14.02 -14.77 2.65
C PRO A 142 -13.55 -16.18 2.30
N MET A 143 -14.19 -16.80 1.33
CA MET A 143 -13.71 -18.07 0.78
C MET A 143 -12.46 -17.86 -0.08
N GLU A 144 -11.86 -18.95 -0.54
CA GLU A 144 -10.68 -18.89 -1.41
C GLU A 144 -11.05 -18.35 -2.81
N GLU A 145 -10.13 -17.62 -3.43
CA GLU A 145 -10.32 -16.87 -4.70
C GLU A 145 -10.70 -17.78 -5.87
N THR A 146 -10.00 -18.90 -6.07
CA THR A 146 -10.33 -19.83 -7.16
C THR A 146 -11.69 -20.49 -6.97
N VAL A 147 -12.08 -20.80 -5.73
CA VAL A 147 -13.43 -21.30 -5.41
C VAL A 147 -14.47 -20.23 -5.74
N PHE A 148 -14.25 -18.98 -5.32
CA PHE A 148 -15.16 -17.88 -5.62
C PHE A 148 -15.33 -17.65 -7.14
N LEU A 149 -14.23 -17.67 -7.90
CA LEU A 149 -14.24 -17.47 -9.35
C LEU A 149 -14.97 -18.58 -10.12
N GLN A 150 -15.09 -19.77 -9.53
CA GLN A 150 -15.81 -20.91 -10.11
C GLN A 150 -17.32 -20.88 -9.83
N LEU A 151 -17.77 -20.10 -8.83
CA LEU A 151 -19.18 -20.03 -8.47
C LEU A 151 -20.03 -19.45 -9.60
N ARG A 152 -21.25 -20.00 -9.73
CA ARG A 152 -22.29 -19.53 -10.64
C ARG A 152 -23.47 -18.97 -9.85
N ARG A 153 -24.25 -18.07 -10.46
CA ARG A 153 -25.46 -17.50 -9.83
C ARG A 153 -26.54 -18.55 -9.52
N GLU A 154 -26.48 -19.68 -10.21
CA GLU A 154 -27.41 -20.81 -10.06
C GLU A 154 -27.01 -21.76 -8.91
N ASP A 155 -25.85 -21.54 -8.26
CA ASP A 155 -25.40 -22.38 -7.16
C ASP A 155 -26.11 -21.99 -5.85
N PHE A 156 -27.26 -22.64 -5.57
CA PHE A 156 -28.10 -22.39 -4.39
C PHE A 156 -27.81 -23.32 -3.19
N ASP A 157 -27.14 -24.46 -3.39
CA ASP A 157 -27.28 -25.63 -2.51
C ASP A 157 -26.14 -25.89 -1.50
N LEU A 158 -25.18 -24.98 -1.34
CA LEU A 158 -24.12 -25.15 -0.33
C LEU A 158 -24.35 -24.22 0.87
N PRO A 159 -24.44 -24.75 2.11
CA PRO A 159 -24.61 -23.91 3.29
C PRO A 159 -23.44 -22.93 3.39
N SER A 160 -23.76 -21.64 3.48
CA SER A 160 -22.76 -20.62 3.81
C SER A 160 -22.29 -20.83 5.25
N PRO A 161 -21.00 -20.63 5.56
CA PRO A 161 -20.53 -20.66 6.93
C PRO A 161 -21.32 -19.66 7.76
N THR A 162 -21.84 -20.09 8.90
CA THR A 162 -22.62 -19.26 9.83
C THR A 162 -21.75 -18.64 10.93
N MET A 163 -20.46 -18.98 10.98
CA MET A 163 -19.50 -18.47 11.95
C MET A 163 -18.17 -18.14 11.28
N MET A 164 -17.32 -17.39 11.98
CA MET A 164 -15.96 -17.10 11.56
C MET A 164 -15.14 -18.38 11.42
N GLN A 165 -15.10 -18.92 10.21
CA GLN A 165 -14.28 -20.05 9.84
C GLN A 165 -13.10 -19.56 9.01
N GLU A 166 -11.89 -19.93 9.43
CA GLU A 166 -10.69 -19.51 8.74
C GLU A 166 -10.51 -20.30 7.45
N SER A 167 -10.54 -19.61 6.31
CA SER A 167 -9.99 -20.15 5.07
C SER A 167 -8.51 -19.79 5.02
N ALA A 168 -7.64 -20.71 5.44
CA ALA A 168 -6.20 -20.49 5.39
C ALA A 168 -5.71 -20.18 3.96
N ALA A 169 -6.38 -20.77 2.94
CA ALA A 169 -6.06 -20.59 1.54
C ALA A 169 -6.57 -19.27 0.93
N SER A 170 -7.50 -18.56 1.57
CA SER A 170 -8.03 -17.30 1.05
C SER A 170 -7.02 -16.16 1.20
N LEU A 171 -6.63 -15.58 0.07
CA LEU A 171 -5.75 -14.43 0.00
C LEU A 171 -6.32 -13.25 0.79
N LEU A 172 -7.60 -12.94 0.55
CA LEU A 172 -8.27 -11.83 1.23
C LEU A 172 -8.33 -12.05 2.74
N THR A 173 -8.56 -13.29 3.20
CA THR A 173 -8.51 -13.63 4.62
C THR A 173 -7.14 -13.35 5.22
N GLN A 174 -6.05 -13.72 4.53
CA GLN A 174 -4.71 -13.43 5.01
C GLN A 174 -4.41 -11.92 5.07
N MET A 175 -4.87 -11.16 4.07
CA MET A 175 -4.73 -9.71 4.08
C MET A 175 -5.50 -9.05 5.23
N VAL A 176 -6.72 -9.53 5.53
CA VAL A 176 -7.51 -9.05 6.68
C VAL A 176 -6.76 -9.28 8.00
N LYS A 177 -6.23 -10.50 8.21
CA LYS A 177 -5.46 -10.83 9.42
C LYS A 177 -4.22 -9.95 9.56
N LEU A 178 -3.48 -9.78 8.46
CA LEU A 178 -2.29 -8.92 8.44
C LEU A 178 -2.65 -7.45 8.71
N ASN A 179 -3.77 -6.97 8.17
CA ASN A 179 -4.27 -5.61 8.41
C ASN A 179 -4.69 -5.37 9.87
N ALA A 180 -5.14 -6.41 10.59
CA ALA A 180 -5.38 -6.31 12.03
C ALA A 180 -4.07 -6.05 12.81
N ILE A 181 -2.98 -6.72 12.43
CA ILE A 181 -1.64 -6.49 13.03
C ILE A 181 -1.17 -5.05 12.74
N LEU A 182 -1.40 -4.54 11.53
CA LEU A 182 -1.05 -3.17 11.18
C LEU A 182 -1.70 -2.12 12.08
N VAL A 183 -2.98 -2.29 12.43
CA VAL A 183 -3.69 -1.33 13.31
C VAL A 183 -2.94 -1.18 14.64
N GLU A 184 -2.42 -2.28 15.17
CA GLU A 184 -1.66 -2.28 16.41
C GLU A 184 -0.27 -1.67 16.24
N ILE A 185 0.40 -1.93 15.10
CA ILE A 185 1.66 -1.25 14.72
C ILE A 185 1.46 0.27 14.62
N GLN A 186 0.35 0.72 14.03
CA GLN A 186 0.01 2.14 13.92
C GLN A 186 -0.20 2.78 15.29
N ASN A 187 -0.90 2.08 16.19
CA ASN A 187 -1.13 2.54 17.57
C ASN A 187 0.19 2.63 18.35
N LEU A 188 1.05 1.62 18.22
CA LEU A 188 2.38 1.61 18.86
C LEU A 188 3.23 2.79 18.41
N ASN A 189 3.34 3.01 17.09
CA ASN A 189 4.09 4.14 16.55
C ASN A 189 3.50 5.48 16.98
N GLN A 190 2.17 5.59 17.06
CA GLN A 190 1.50 6.79 17.57
C GLN A 190 1.86 7.08 19.03
N LEU A 191 1.91 6.05 19.87
CA LEU A 191 2.36 6.17 21.26
C LEU A 191 3.83 6.59 21.33
N ALA A 192 4.70 5.98 20.53
CA ALA A 192 6.13 6.29 20.48
C ALA A 192 6.39 7.77 20.17
N ALA A 193 5.69 8.36 19.20
CA ALA A 193 5.86 9.77 18.89
C ALA A 193 5.20 10.73 19.89
N SER A 194 4.16 10.28 20.60
CA SER A 194 3.46 11.10 21.59
C SER A 194 4.19 11.13 22.93
N TYR A 195 4.91 10.06 23.26
CA TYR A 195 5.60 9.88 24.54
C TYR A 195 7.05 9.42 24.30
N PRO A 196 8.00 10.37 24.16
CA PRO A 196 9.40 10.06 23.86
C PRO A 196 10.12 9.27 24.96
N VAL A 197 9.56 9.23 26.17
CA VAL A 197 10.11 8.43 27.27
C VAL A 197 9.51 7.03 27.17
N PHE A 198 10.36 6.04 26.87
CA PHE A 198 10.03 4.61 26.82
C PHE A 198 9.02 4.24 27.91
N GLN A 199 7.79 3.93 27.51
CA GLN A 199 6.76 3.47 28.43
C GLN A 199 7.07 2.02 28.84
N THR A 200 6.85 1.71 30.12
CA THR A 200 6.90 0.34 30.64
C THR A 200 6.02 -0.56 29.77
N GLY A 201 6.61 -1.56 29.10
CA GLY A 201 5.90 -2.49 28.22
C GLY A 201 5.97 -2.19 26.71
N HIS A 202 6.64 -1.11 26.28
CA HIS A 202 6.85 -0.83 24.85
C HIS A 202 7.57 -1.99 24.14
N ASN A 203 8.68 -2.45 24.71
CA ASN A 203 9.48 -3.56 24.16
C ASN A 203 8.68 -4.87 24.11
N GLN A 204 7.88 -5.15 25.15
CA GLN A 204 7.01 -6.32 25.17
C GLN A 204 5.96 -6.26 24.05
N THR A 205 5.40 -5.08 23.79
CA THR A 205 4.44 -4.90 22.68
C THR A 205 5.11 -5.13 21.32
N VAL A 206 6.36 -4.68 21.15
CA VAL A 206 7.16 -4.95 19.94
C VAL A 206 7.41 -6.45 19.78
N ASP A 207 7.76 -7.16 20.85
CA ASP A 207 7.97 -8.61 20.83
C ASP A 207 6.68 -9.39 20.50
N ASP A 208 5.56 -9.00 21.09
CA ASP A 208 4.27 -9.63 20.81
C ASP A 208 3.85 -9.43 19.34
N LEU A 209 4.04 -8.21 18.81
CA LEU A 209 3.77 -7.93 17.38
C LEU A 209 4.76 -8.65 16.46
N THR A 210 6.02 -8.78 16.87
CA THR A 210 7.04 -9.57 16.16
C THR A 210 6.59 -11.01 16.02
N GLN A 211 6.22 -11.66 17.14
CA GLN A 211 5.76 -13.04 17.16
C GLN A 211 4.50 -13.24 16.32
N ARG A 212 3.59 -12.26 16.30
CA ARG A 212 2.38 -12.33 15.47
C ARG A 212 2.65 -12.17 13.98
N LEU A 213 3.57 -11.28 13.58
CA LEU A 213 3.98 -11.15 12.18
C LEU A 213 4.69 -12.41 11.69
N GLU A 214 5.66 -12.91 12.45
CA GLU A 214 6.40 -14.13 12.13
C GLU A 214 5.48 -15.35 12.16
N GLY A 215 4.61 -15.45 13.17
CA GLY A 215 3.61 -16.50 13.29
C GLY A 215 2.61 -16.49 12.15
N TRP A 216 2.14 -15.32 11.71
CA TRP A 216 1.30 -15.21 10.52
C TRP A 216 2.04 -15.73 9.28
N TYR A 217 3.28 -15.29 9.06
CA TYR A 217 4.08 -15.70 7.91
C TYR A 217 4.36 -17.21 7.88
N ASN A 218 4.78 -17.76 9.02
CA ASN A 218 5.12 -19.19 9.15
C ASN A 218 3.90 -20.11 9.00
N ASN A 219 2.70 -19.60 9.27
CA ASN A 219 1.44 -20.34 9.10
C ASN A 219 0.76 -20.08 7.75
N LEU A 220 1.40 -19.32 6.84
CA LEU A 220 0.88 -19.19 5.48
C LEU A 220 0.92 -20.56 4.77
N PRO A 221 -0.18 -20.97 4.11
CA PRO A 221 -0.16 -22.10 3.20
C PRO A 221 0.99 -21.98 2.20
N ILE A 222 1.57 -23.12 1.83
CA ILE A 222 2.75 -23.14 0.95
C ILE A 222 2.47 -22.47 -0.39
N GLU A 223 1.22 -22.49 -0.85
CA GLU A 223 0.78 -21.87 -2.10
C GLU A 223 0.69 -20.35 -2.02
N LEU A 224 0.59 -19.78 -0.81
CA LEU A 224 0.53 -18.35 -0.50
C LEU A 224 1.91 -17.75 -0.16
N GLN A 225 2.92 -18.59 0.05
CA GLN A 225 4.27 -18.11 0.35
C GLN A 225 4.92 -17.45 -0.87
N ASP A 226 5.79 -16.50 -0.62
CA ASP A 226 6.48 -15.78 -1.66
C ASP A 226 7.62 -16.61 -2.27
N THR A 227 7.30 -17.29 -3.38
CA THR A 227 8.25 -18.08 -4.17
C THR A 227 8.06 -17.81 -5.66
N HIS A 228 9.08 -18.05 -6.48
CA HIS A 228 8.98 -17.89 -7.93
C HIS A 228 7.91 -18.81 -8.56
N ALA A 229 7.77 -20.03 -8.02
CA ALA A 229 6.75 -20.98 -8.46
C ALA A 229 5.34 -20.47 -8.14
N ASN A 230 5.11 -19.95 -6.93
CA ASN A 230 3.82 -19.39 -6.55
C ASN A 230 3.49 -18.13 -7.33
N LEU A 231 4.46 -17.23 -7.53
CA LEU A 231 4.30 -16.04 -8.35
C LEU A 231 3.81 -16.41 -9.75
N SER A 232 4.49 -17.34 -10.41
CA SER A 232 4.11 -17.84 -11.75
C SER A 232 2.72 -18.47 -11.77
N ARG A 233 2.38 -19.23 -10.72
CA ARG A 233 1.05 -19.83 -10.54
C ARG A 233 -0.03 -18.74 -10.44
N TYR A 234 0.19 -17.69 -9.64
CA TYR A 234 -0.76 -16.58 -9.52
C TYR A 234 -0.95 -15.85 -10.84
N THR A 235 0.13 -15.59 -11.58
CA THR A 235 0.04 -15.00 -12.92
C THR A 235 -0.89 -15.81 -13.82
N SER A 236 -0.71 -17.15 -13.84
CA SER A 236 -1.51 -18.05 -14.68
C SER A 236 -3.00 -18.06 -14.32
N LEU A 237 -3.33 -17.71 -13.07
CA LEU A 237 -4.70 -17.59 -12.57
C LEU A 237 -5.27 -16.18 -12.73
N GLY A 238 -4.49 -15.22 -13.25
CA GLY A 238 -4.88 -13.81 -13.31
C GLY A 238 -4.97 -13.13 -11.94
N LEU A 239 -4.25 -13.67 -10.94
CA LEU A 239 -4.17 -13.14 -9.58
C LEU A 239 -2.83 -12.42 -9.39
N GLY A 240 -2.83 -11.39 -8.55
CA GLY A 240 -1.61 -10.70 -8.14
C GLY A 240 -0.89 -11.39 -6.97
N PRO A 241 0.39 -11.12 -6.76
CA PRO A 241 1.11 -11.65 -5.60
C PRO A 241 0.66 -10.99 -4.28
N ILE A 242 0.90 -11.69 -3.17
CA ILE A 242 0.66 -11.16 -1.83
C ILE A 242 1.79 -10.21 -1.46
N TYR A 243 1.50 -8.92 -1.35
CA TYR A 243 2.42 -7.95 -0.77
C TYR A 243 2.19 -7.85 0.72
N TYR A 244 3.19 -8.26 1.50
CA TYR A 244 3.20 -8.09 2.94
C TYR A 244 4.57 -7.59 3.38
N ASN A 245 4.63 -6.41 4.00
CA ASN A 245 5.76 -6.10 4.87
C ASN A 245 5.52 -4.93 5.83
N TYR A 246 4.65 -5.14 6.83
CA TYR A 246 4.47 -4.18 7.91
C TYR A 246 5.61 -4.22 8.94
N GLY A 247 6.53 -5.19 8.85
CA GLY A 247 7.69 -5.27 9.73
C GLY A 247 8.58 -4.03 9.65
N GLN A 248 8.78 -3.45 8.45
CA GLN A 248 9.55 -2.21 8.34
C GLN A 248 8.91 -1.07 9.15
N LEU A 249 7.58 -1.01 9.23
CA LEU A 249 6.83 0.01 9.97
C LEU A 249 6.86 -0.25 11.48
N LEU A 250 6.84 -1.51 11.91
CA LEU A 250 6.99 -1.89 13.32
C LEU A 250 8.34 -1.46 13.88
N TYR A 251 9.40 -1.72 13.12
CA TYR A 251 10.76 -1.51 13.60
C TYR A 251 11.36 -0.14 13.21
N TYR A 252 10.64 0.69 12.46
CA TYR A 252 11.16 1.94 11.91
C TYR A 252 11.73 2.87 13.00
N GLN A 253 11.05 2.94 14.16
CA GLN A 253 11.44 3.78 15.28
C GLN A 253 12.87 3.50 15.82
N PHE A 254 13.38 2.28 15.64
CA PHE A 254 14.70 1.88 16.13
C PHE A 254 15.85 2.34 15.23
N LEU A 255 15.57 2.82 14.02
CA LEU A 255 16.60 3.34 13.11
C LEU A 255 17.33 4.55 13.70
N HIS A 256 16.64 5.38 14.49
CA HIS A 256 17.28 6.52 15.16
C HIS A 256 18.25 6.06 16.25
N GLU A 257 17.79 5.19 17.15
CA GLU A 257 18.59 4.70 18.27
C GLU A 257 19.81 3.89 17.81
N ASP A 258 19.69 3.11 16.72
CA ASP A 258 20.80 2.39 16.08
C ASP A 258 21.92 3.33 15.62
N ALA A 259 21.58 4.53 15.16
CA ALA A 259 22.56 5.49 14.66
C ALA A 259 23.29 6.27 15.77
N TYR A 260 22.73 6.37 16.99
CA TYR A 260 23.23 7.31 18.01
C TYR A 260 23.38 6.75 19.42
N ASP A 261 22.49 5.87 19.87
CA ASP A 261 22.51 5.33 21.24
C ASP A 261 23.26 4.00 21.33
N ASP A 262 23.52 3.37 20.18
CA ASP A 262 24.32 2.15 19.99
C ASP A 262 23.98 0.98 20.91
N THR A 263 22.71 0.87 21.33
CA THR A 263 22.29 -0.24 22.18
C THR A 263 22.15 -1.52 21.37
N THR A 264 22.57 -2.65 21.91
CA THR A 264 22.41 -3.97 21.26
C THR A 264 20.94 -4.25 20.90
N PHE A 265 20.02 -3.74 21.71
CA PHE A 265 18.58 -3.85 21.52
C PHE A 265 18.11 -3.04 20.31
N ALA A 266 18.46 -1.76 20.22
CA ALA A 266 18.10 -0.91 19.08
C ALA A 266 18.67 -1.44 17.77
N ARG A 267 19.95 -1.86 17.78
CA ARG A 267 20.60 -2.46 16.62
C ARG A 267 19.88 -3.71 16.12
N PHE A 268 19.46 -4.59 17.04
CA PHE A 268 18.72 -5.80 16.70
C PHE A 268 17.42 -5.50 15.93
N TYR A 269 16.59 -4.55 16.39
CA TYR A 269 15.36 -4.20 15.67
C TYR A 269 15.60 -3.33 14.44
N ALA A 270 16.61 -2.46 14.44
CA ALA A 270 17.01 -1.73 13.24
C ALA A 270 17.43 -2.69 12.12
N ASP A 271 18.17 -3.74 12.43
CA ASP A 271 18.53 -4.79 11.48
C ASP A 271 17.30 -5.59 11.00
N LYS A 272 16.32 -5.83 11.88
CA LYS A 272 15.01 -6.34 11.44
C LYS A 272 14.32 -5.36 10.50
N CYS A 273 14.28 -4.06 10.78
CA CYS A 273 13.71 -3.04 9.90
C CYS A 273 14.34 -3.09 8.50
N LYS A 274 15.68 -3.09 8.44
CA LYS A 274 16.46 -3.17 7.20
C LYS A 274 16.17 -4.47 6.43
N SER A 275 16.10 -5.60 7.13
CA SER A 275 15.78 -6.91 6.54
C SER A 275 14.36 -6.98 5.98
N HIS A 276 13.39 -6.42 6.70
CA HIS A 276 12.00 -6.32 6.23
C HIS A 276 11.90 -5.39 5.01
N ALA A 277 12.51 -4.21 5.04
CA ALA A 277 12.54 -3.32 3.88
C ALA A 277 13.20 -4.00 2.67
N ALA A 278 14.33 -4.68 2.85
CA ALA A 278 15.00 -5.46 1.81
C ALA A 278 14.10 -6.55 1.21
N GLY A 279 13.47 -7.38 2.06
CA GLY A 279 12.59 -8.45 1.61
C GLY A 279 11.38 -7.95 0.81
N LEU A 280 10.78 -6.83 1.23
CA LEU A 280 9.71 -6.16 0.46
C LEU A 280 10.18 -5.76 -0.94
N LEU A 281 11.37 -5.17 -1.04
CA LEU A 281 11.95 -4.77 -2.32
C LEU A 281 12.20 -5.98 -3.20
N ASP A 282 12.74 -7.07 -2.64
CA ASP A 282 13.00 -8.31 -3.38
C ASP A 282 11.70 -8.96 -3.92
N ILE A 283 10.59 -8.88 -3.18
CA ILE A 283 9.25 -9.30 -3.66
C ILE A 283 8.78 -8.40 -4.81
N THR A 284 8.90 -7.08 -4.63
CA THR A 284 8.47 -6.09 -5.62
C THR A 284 9.23 -6.27 -6.93
N TYR A 285 10.56 -6.39 -6.84
CA TYR A 285 11.42 -6.58 -7.99
C TYR A 285 11.13 -7.87 -8.76
N ARG A 286 10.84 -8.97 -8.06
CA ARG A 286 10.46 -10.23 -8.71
C ARG A 286 9.15 -10.09 -9.47
N ALA A 287 8.16 -9.41 -8.92
CA ALA A 287 6.89 -9.21 -9.62
C ALA A 287 7.02 -8.29 -10.83
N PHE A 288 7.83 -7.23 -10.74
CA PHE A 288 8.13 -6.38 -11.90
C PHE A 288 8.98 -7.08 -12.97
N ALA A 289 9.76 -8.10 -12.59
CA ALA A 289 10.52 -8.92 -13.53
C ALA A 289 9.66 -10.01 -14.21
N GLN A 290 8.49 -10.34 -13.66
CA GLN A 290 7.58 -11.35 -14.19
C GLN A 290 6.43 -10.68 -14.95
N PRO A 291 6.33 -10.85 -16.28
CA PRO A 291 5.25 -10.27 -17.07
C PRO A 291 3.87 -10.67 -16.56
N GLY A 292 2.97 -9.70 -16.39
CA GLY A 292 1.62 -9.90 -15.87
C GLY A 292 1.50 -9.91 -14.35
N CYS A 293 2.61 -9.74 -13.61
CA CYS A 293 2.62 -9.59 -12.16
C CYS A 293 2.95 -8.17 -11.70
N GLU A 294 3.14 -7.24 -12.63
CA GLU A 294 3.58 -5.90 -12.28
C GLU A 294 2.58 -5.20 -11.36
N VAL A 295 3.13 -4.57 -10.33
CA VAL A 295 2.34 -4.06 -9.22
C VAL A 295 2.05 -2.59 -9.45
N TYR A 296 0.99 -2.34 -10.21
CA TYR A 296 0.64 -0.98 -10.61
C TYR A 296 -0.28 -0.25 -9.64
N TYR A 297 -0.70 -0.81 -8.50
CA TYR A 297 -1.58 -0.05 -7.59
C TYR A 297 -0.83 1.08 -6.87
N THR A 298 -1.50 2.21 -6.62
CA THR A 298 -0.89 3.45 -6.12
C THR A 298 -0.13 3.30 -4.80
N MET A 299 -0.64 2.50 -3.86
CA MET A 299 -0.02 2.28 -2.55
C MET A 299 1.39 1.65 -2.62
N VAL A 300 1.75 0.98 -3.72
CA VAL A 300 3.13 0.52 -3.93
C VAL A 300 4.12 1.68 -3.90
N GLY A 301 3.74 2.83 -4.47
CA GLY A 301 4.63 3.99 -4.49
C GLY A 301 4.94 4.51 -3.10
N HIS A 302 3.94 4.63 -2.22
CA HIS A 302 4.14 5.02 -0.82
C HIS A 302 5.03 4.03 -0.07
N ILE A 303 4.75 2.73 -0.24
CA ILE A 303 5.52 1.65 0.39
C ILE A 303 6.99 1.67 -0.08
N LEU A 304 7.24 1.92 -1.37
CA LEU A 304 8.59 2.05 -1.92
C LEU A 304 9.33 3.29 -1.42
N VAL A 305 8.63 4.41 -1.21
CA VAL A 305 9.21 5.61 -0.60
C VAL A 305 9.69 5.32 0.82
N ILE A 306 8.89 4.64 1.66
CA ILE A 306 9.32 4.25 3.00
C ILE A 306 10.50 3.28 2.95
N ALA A 307 10.44 2.25 2.09
CA ALA A 307 11.56 1.32 1.96
C ALA A 307 12.85 2.03 1.51
N SER A 308 12.72 3.08 0.68
CA SER A 308 13.82 3.92 0.22
C SER A 308 14.43 4.75 1.36
N THR A 309 13.65 5.26 2.32
CA THR A 309 14.22 5.95 3.49
C THR A 309 15.02 5.00 4.38
N VAL A 310 14.63 3.72 4.48
CA VAL A 310 15.42 2.68 5.17
C VAL A 310 16.73 2.38 4.44
N GLN A 311 16.72 2.36 3.10
CA GLN A 311 17.97 2.22 2.33
C GLN A 311 18.87 3.46 2.48
N LEU A 312 18.28 4.65 2.53
CA LEU A 312 19.01 5.90 2.77
C LEU A 312 19.66 5.90 4.16
N HIS A 313 18.97 5.41 5.20
CA HIS A 313 19.58 5.17 6.52
C HIS A 313 20.84 4.30 6.41
N THR A 314 20.74 3.18 5.70
CA THR A 314 21.87 2.27 5.50
C THR A 314 23.03 2.96 4.79
N LEU A 315 22.77 3.80 3.77
CA LEU A 315 23.80 4.58 3.10
C LEU A 315 24.48 5.62 4.01
N LEU A 316 23.73 6.22 4.93
CA LEU A 316 24.22 7.32 5.77
C LEU A 316 24.98 6.85 7.00
N PHE A 317 24.67 5.65 7.52
CA PHE A 317 25.13 5.20 8.83
C PHE A 317 25.81 3.83 8.85
N SER A 318 25.68 2.99 7.81
CA SER A 318 26.38 1.70 7.79
C SER A 318 27.87 1.90 7.58
N ALA A 319 28.69 1.09 8.24
CA ALA A 319 30.12 0.97 8.01
C ALA A 319 30.47 -0.19 7.05
N ASP A 320 29.49 -1.00 6.65
CA ASP A 320 29.69 -2.15 5.77
C ASP A 320 29.51 -1.75 4.29
N GLU A 321 30.62 -1.71 3.57
CA GLU A 321 30.67 -1.43 2.12
C GLU A 321 29.76 -2.31 1.27
N VAL A 322 29.53 -3.57 1.67
CA VAL A 322 28.61 -4.47 0.97
C VAL A 322 27.17 -3.99 1.15
N GLN A 323 26.79 -3.62 2.37
CA GLN A 323 25.46 -3.07 2.67
C GLN A 323 25.24 -1.73 1.98
N ILE A 324 26.24 -0.85 1.95
CA ILE A 324 26.18 0.44 1.25
C ILE A 324 25.93 0.22 -0.24
N ARG A 325 26.70 -0.66 -0.90
CA ARG A 325 26.50 -0.96 -2.33
C ARG A 325 25.12 -1.55 -2.60
N ALA A 326 24.64 -2.46 -1.76
CA ALA A 326 23.31 -3.05 -1.89
C ALA A 326 22.20 -2.00 -1.71
N ALA A 327 22.33 -1.10 -0.74
CA ALA A 327 21.38 -0.01 -0.49
C ALA A 327 21.33 0.97 -1.68
N ARG A 328 22.49 1.33 -2.26
CA ARG A 328 22.56 2.17 -3.48
C ARG A 328 21.83 1.52 -4.65
N SER A 329 22.12 0.25 -4.95
CA SER A 329 21.47 -0.47 -6.06
C SER A 329 19.94 -0.58 -5.85
N ARG A 330 19.49 -0.78 -4.61
CA ARG A 330 18.07 -0.80 -4.27
C ARG A 330 17.40 0.57 -4.46
N LEU A 331 18.06 1.67 -4.08
CA LEU A 331 17.53 3.02 -4.30
C LEU A 331 17.40 3.34 -5.79
N GLU A 332 18.39 2.99 -6.59
CA GLU A 332 18.35 3.15 -8.06
C GLU A 332 17.15 2.41 -8.66
N LYS A 333 16.97 1.15 -8.28
CA LYS A 333 15.86 0.33 -8.77
C LYS A 333 14.50 0.80 -8.27
N ASN A 334 14.41 1.29 -7.04
CA ASN A 334 13.19 1.90 -6.52
C ASN A 334 12.81 3.14 -7.32
N PHE A 335 13.78 3.99 -7.65
CA PHE A 335 13.54 5.19 -8.43
C PHE A 335 13.04 4.86 -9.84
N GLU A 336 13.59 3.82 -10.48
CA GLU A 336 13.11 3.33 -11.78
C GLU A 336 11.63 2.91 -11.72
N ILE A 337 11.26 2.11 -10.71
CA ILE A 337 9.88 1.65 -10.53
C ILE A 337 8.94 2.82 -10.21
N LEU A 338 9.35 3.71 -9.30
CA LEU A 338 8.57 4.90 -8.94
C LEU A 338 8.33 5.81 -10.14
N SER A 339 9.36 6.05 -10.96
CA SER A 339 9.25 6.84 -12.20
C SER A 339 8.29 6.20 -13.18
N LYS A 340 8.34 4.87 -13.34
CA LYS A 340 7.37 4.13 -14.16
C LYS A 340 5.95 4.24 -13.62
N LEU A 341 5.74 4.18 -12.31
CA LEU A 341 4.41 4.34 -11.73
C LEU A 341 3.89 5.77 -11.89
N GLN A 342 4.76 6.77 -11.83
CA GLN A 342 4.42 8.19 -11.99
C GLN A 342 3.86 8.50 -13.39
N THR A 343 4.20 7.72 -14.41
CA THR A 343 3.59 7.87 -15.74
C THR A 343 2.11 7.53 -15.76
N PHE A 344 1.57 6.87 -14.72
CA PHE A 344 0.16 6.50 -14.62
C PHE A 344 -0.58 7.27 -13.52
N TRP A 345 0.09 7.59 -12.42
CA TRP A 345 -0.55 8.02 -11.18
C TRP A 345 -0.10 9.43 -10.75
N PRO A 346 -0.94 10.46 -10.91
CA PRO A 346 -0.62 11.82 -10.49
C PRO A 346 -0.23 11.96 -9.02
N THR A 347 -0.89 11.20 -8.13
CA THR A 347 -0.60 11.18 -6.68
C THR A 347 0.87 10.86 -6.33
N LEU A 348 1.62 10.21 -7.24
CA LEU A 348 3.02 9.90 -6.99
C LEU A 348 3.94 11.12 -7.04
N ASP A 349 3.50 12.23 -7.63
CA ASP A 349 4.26 13.50 -7.55
C ASP A 349 4.39 13.98 -6.09
N ALA A 350 3.33 13.78 -5.29
CA ALA A 350 3.36 14.05 -3.86
C ALA A 350 4.29 13.07 -3.13
N SER A 351 4.33 11.80 -3.54
CA SER A 351 5.24 10.79 -2.98
C SER A 351 6.71 11.15 -3.22
N PHE A 352 7.06 11.60 -4.44
CA PHE A 352 8.39 12.11 -4.77
C PHE A 352 8.73 13.35 -3.96
N THR A 353 7.79 14.29 -3.84
CA THR A 353 7.99 15.50 -3.03
C THR A 353 8.28 15.15 -1.58
N ARG A 354 7.52 14.23 -0.98
CA ARG A 354 7.76 13.76 0.39
C ARG A 354 9.14 13.12 0.53
N PHE A 355 9.54 12.27 -0.41
CA PHE A 355 10.86 11.65 -0.38
C PHE A 355 12.00 12.67 -0.51
N ARG A 356 11.81 13.72 -1.32
CA ARG A 356 12.75 14.86 -1.42
C ARG A 356 12.86 15.63 -0.10
N GLU A 357 11.73 15.94 0.54
CA GLU A 357 11.74 16.63 1.84
C GLU A 357 12.40 15.80 2.93
N PHE A 358 12.23 14.48 2.91
CA PHE A 358 12.96 13.57 3.78
C PHE A 358 14.47 13.61 3.52
N HIS A 359 14.88 13.55 2.25
CA HIS A 359 16.29 13.62 1.88
C HIS A 359 16.94 14.95 2.31
N LYS A 360 16.26 16.08 2.08
CA LYS A 360 16.69 17.40 2.57
C LYS A 360 16.82 17.41 4.10
N ALA A 361 15.88 16.83 4.82
CA ALA A 361 15.97 16.72 6.28
C ALA A 361 17.24 15.95 6.70
N CYS A 362 17.57 14.85 6.00
CA CYS A 362 18.79 14.08 6.26
C CYS A 362 20.07 14.88 5.97
N GLN A 363 20.06 15.76 4.96
CA GLN A 363 21.18 16.66 4.67
C GLN A 363 21.34 17.75 5.74
N LYS A 364 20.25 18.31 6.25
CA LYS A 364 20.25 19.32 7.32
C LYS A 364 20.67 18.73 8.67
N SER A 365 20.03 17.62 9.07
CA SER A 365 20.29 16.92 10.33
C SER A 365 20.05 15.42 10.18
N LYS A 366 21.16 14.68 10.04
CA LYS A 366 21.16 13.21 10.10
C LYS A 366 20.57 12.70 11.41
N GLU A 367 20.80 13.43 12.51
CA GLU A 367 20.36 13.09 13.86
C GLU A 367 18.85 13.12 13.99
N ALA A 368 18.23 14.25 13.69
CA ALA A 368 16.80 14.42 13.91
C ALA A 368 15.94 13.65 12.89
N SER A 369 16.47 13.36 11.69
CA SER A 369 15.65 12.89 10.56
C SER A 369 14.92 11.58 10.80
N PHE A 370 15.56 10.60 11.45
CA PHE A 370 14.99 9.26 11.67
C PHE A 370 14.22 9.12 12.98
N ARG A 371 14.21 10.14 13.83
CA ARG A 371 13.49 10.10 15.11
C ARG A 371 12.00 9.90 14.87
N MET A 372 11.38 8.99 15.64
CA MET A 372 9.94 8.76 15.62
C MET A 372 9.20 9.90 16.32
N ASP A 373 9.09 11.04 15.64
CA ASP A 373 8.35 12.21 16.07
C ASP A 373 7.03 12.36 15.27
N ARG A 374 6.25 13.42 15.56
CA ARG A 374 4.99 13.68 14.86
C ARG A 374 5.18 13.83 13.34
N TRP A 375 6.30 14.43 12.92
CA TRP A 375 6.61 14.61 11.50
C TRP A 375 6.88 13.25 10.84
N MET A 376 7.62 12.36 11.50
CA MET A 376 7.86 11.00 11.01
C MET A 376 6.57 10.19 10.93
N LEU A 377 5.66 10.31 11.90
CA LEU A 377 4.35 9.64 11.80
C LEU A 377 3.53 10.11 10.61
N GLN A 378 3.52 11.42 10.35
CA GLN A 378 2.88 11.98 9.16
C GLN A 378 3.54 11.46 7.89
N PHE A 379 4.87 11.33 7.90
CA PHE A 379 5.63 10.76 6.79
C PHE A 379 5.30 9.27 6.54
N LEU A 380 5.14 8.46 7.58
CA LEU A 380 4.89 7.01 7.44
C LEU A 380 3.42 6.69 7.13
N PHE A 381 2.47 7.41 7.74
CA PHE A 381 1.06 7.02 7.73
C PHE A 381 0.11 8.03 7.09
N GLU A 382 0.42 9.33 7.10
CA GLU A 382 -0.43 10.38 6.50
C GLU A 382 0.01 10.66 5.04
N PHE A 383 0.07 9.62 4.20
CA PHE A 383 0.52 9.71 2.80
C PHE A 383 -0.34 10.62 1.91
N ALA A 384 -1.58 10.84 2.35
CA ALA A 384 -2.57 11.70 1.74
C ALA A 384 -2.32 13.21 1.96
N LYS A 385 -1.45 13.58 2.90
CA LYS A 385 -1.11 14.99 3.18
C LYS A 385 0.26 15.35 2.62
N PRO A 386 0.49 16.59 2.16
CA PRO A 386 1.85 17.08 1.99
C PRO A 386 2.61 16.97 3.31
N VAL A 387 3.88 16.53 3.26
CA VAL A 387 4.79 16.67 4.40
C VAL A 387 5.54 17.96 4.17
N GLY A 388 5.35 18.95 5.04
CA GLY A 388 6.11 20.20 5.01
C GLY A 388 7.57 19.97 5.42
N GLU A 389 8.40 21.00 5.26
CA GLU A 389 9.78 20.96 5.74
C GLU A 389 9.81 20.59 7.24
N LYS A 390 10.73 19.70 7.63
CA LYS A 390 10.85 19.23 9.02
C LYS A 390 11.21 20.37 9.98
N GLU A 391 11.88 21.40 9.47
CA GLU A 391 12.16 22.67 10.14
C GLU A 391 11.76 23.77 9.15
N GLY A 392 10.75 24.57 9.51
CA GLY A 392 10.06 25.44 8.57
C GLY A 392 10.97 26.47 7.91
N ASP A 393 11.16 26.34 6.60
CA ASP A 393 11.34 27.47 5.70
C ASP A 393 10.39 27.27 4.51
N GLU A 394 9.56 28.27 4.25
CA GLU A 394 8.70 28.32 3.07
C GLU A 394 9.56 28.76 1.89
N LEU A 395 9.79 27.87 0.92
CA LEU A 395 9.89 28.13 -0.55
C LEU A 395 10.70 27.01 -1.22
N ALA A 396 10.02 26.10 -1.91
CA ALA A 396 10.66 25.30 -2.96
C ALA A 396 9.71 25.10 -4.14
N GLU A 397 10.07 25.68 -5.28
CA GLU A 397 9.41 25.48 -6.56
C GLU A 397 9.50 23.99 -6.99
N LEU A 398 8.42 23.51 -7.62
CA LEU A 398 8.31 22.17 -8.20
C LEU A 398 9.24 22.05 -9.43
N HIS A 399 10.49 21.62 -9.23
CA HIS A 399 11.36 21.15 -10.32
C HIS A 399 11.42 19.61 -10.34
N ASP A 400 11.64 19.04 -11.52
CA ASP A 400 11.87 17.61 -11.75
C ASP A 400 13.08 17.13 -10.91
N TRP A 401 12.81 16.22 -9.97
CA TRP A 401 13.81 15.69 -9.06
C TRP A 401 14.55 14.52 -9.72
N SER A 402 15.88 14.62 -9.79
CA SER A 402 16.72 13.68 -10.55
C SER A 402 17.54 12.73 -9.68
N MET A 403 17.93 11.57 -10.25
CA MET A 403 18.87 10.64 -9.61
C MET A 403 20.21 11.29 -9.22
N SER A 404 20.64 12.30 -9.99
CA SER A 404 21.83 13.09 -9.68
C SER A 404 21.74 13.83 -8.35
N GLU A 405 20.55 14.26 -7.94
CA GLU A 405 20.34 14.96 -6.67
C GLU A 405 20.37 14.04 -5.45
N LEU A 406 20.25 12.73 -5.66
CA LEU A 406 20.49 11.69 -4.64
C LEU A 406 21.98 11.27 -4.60
N GLY A 407 22.86 11.93 -5.37
CA GLY A 407 24.27 11.57 -5.45
C GLY A 407 24.55 10.32 -6.29
N PHE A 408 23.63 9.94 -7.19
CA PHE A 408 23.83 8.85 -8.14
C PHE A 408 24.19 9.42 -9.53
N SER A 409 25.31 9.01 -10.11
CA SER A 409 25.66 9.39 -11.48
C SER A 409 24.81 8.57 -12.47
N PRO A 410 24.34 9.15 -13.60
CA PRO A 410 23.69 8.36 -14.64
C PRO A 410 24.65 7.25 -15.09
N PHE A 411 24.14 6.04 -15.29
CA PHE A 411 24.91 4.92 -15.83
C PHE A 411 25.68 5.39 -17.07
N ALA A 412 27.02 5.42 -16.97
CA ALA A 412 27.87 5.53 -18.14
C ALA A 412 27.60 4.29 -18.99
N SER A 413 26.94 4.45 -20.14
CA SER A 413 26.93 3.40 -21.15
C SER A 413 28.38 3.05 -21.48
N MET A 414 28.70 1.76 -21.43
CA MET A 414 30.02 1.24 -21.76
C MET A 414 30.44 1.74 -23.15
N SER A 415 31.39 2.67 -23.20
CA SER A 415 32.34 2.83 -24.30
C SER A 415 33.54 3.67 -23.87
N ASP A 416 34.70 2.99 -23.85
CA ASP A 416 36.08 3.48 -23.93
C ASP A 416 36.65 4.47 -22.88
N GLY A 417 37.71 4.00 -22.23
CA GLY A 417 38.96 4.77 -22.18
C GLY A 417 39.22 5.65 -20.95
N ALA A 418 39.76 5.04 -19.90
CA ALA A 418 40.83 5.55 -19.03
C ALA A 418 40.89 7.07 -18.70
N ARG A 419 40.65 7.43 -17.43
CA ARG A 419 41.67 7.89 -16.44
C ARG A 419 41.06 8.65 -15.25
N ASP A 420 41.66 8.36 -14.10
CA ASP A 420 41.86 9.19 -12.91
C ASP A 420 40.67 9.56 -12.01
N VAL A 421 40.65 8.81 -10.91
CA VAL A 421 40.02 9.10 -9.61
C VAL A 421 40.82 10.22 -8.92
N VAL A 422 40.14 11.30 -8.50
CA VAL A 422 40.58 12.11 -7.35
C VAL A 422 39.36 12.48 -6.51
N MET A 423 39.40 12.05 -5.25
CA MET A 423 38.46 12.38 -4.17
C MET A 423 38.66 13.81 -3.66
N VAL A 424 37.57 14.48 -3.32
CA VAL A 424 37.45 15.30 -2.10
C VAL A 424 36.09 15.03 -1.49
#